data_AF-A0A2V9BKJ7-F1
#
_entry.id   AF-A0A2V9BKJ7-F1
#
_cell.length_a   1.000
_cell.length_b   1.000
_cell.length_c   1.000
_cell.angle_alpha   90.00
_cell.angle_beta   90.00
_cell.angle_gamma   90.00
#
_symmetry.space_group_name_H-M   'P 1'
#
loop_
_entity.id
_entity.type
_entity.pdbx_description
1 polymer ?
#
loop_
_entity_poly.entity_id
_entity_poly.type
_entity_poly.pdbx_seq_one_letter_code
_entity_poly.pdbx_strand_id
1 'polypeptide(L)'
;MAARHPIIPCSLLPETRARIDAYVEALKQAAPTIGTHGLTPQEFQDSGIFRSAVEQIRGTNAASMAEKRAFMAEVLDHLQRTNLIRNWAYAGAGERHDYEVKMPTGRISIIETKGCLDGNNTNIFERPPQADEFIIWSLCQNPGSDPAHNAWSGIHTRLSAEIIHRRQRVDGVVIWDMVCGTAGRPCPKLVAESTRATRIEGGRSLLPPCLYCFPRTIPDPRSNPTPACWQLADVQILHALWTGFNGNAADVVEVGIEARIDGVDVQRRTRFFRQGTEISTSEWTTVRRAH
;
A
#
# COMPACT_ATOMS: atom_id res chain seq x y z
N MET A 1 7.16 -25.43 9.37
CA MET A 1 7.42 -23.97 9.44
C MET A 1 6.38 -23.37 10.36
N ALA A 2 6.78 -22.66 11.41
CA ALA A 2 5.82 -21.96 12.27
C ALA A 2 4.97 -21.00 11.42
N ALA A 3 3.66 -20.96 11.66
CA ALA A 3 2.76 -20.07 10.93
C ALA A 3 3.25 -18.62 11.11
N ARG A 4 3.71 -17.98 10.03
CA ARG A 4 4.05 -16.55 10.03
C ARG A 4 2.78 -15.79 10.41
N HIS A 5 2.79 -15.00 11.48
CA HIS A 5 1.65 -14.14 11.74
C HIS A 5 1.59 -13.08 10.63
N PRO A 6 0.38 -12.75 10.14
CA PRO A 6 0.24 -11.83 9.04
C PRO A 6 0.63 -10.42 9.48
N ILE A 7 1.43 -9.75 8.65
CA ILE A 7 1.94 -8.39 8.92
C ILE A 7 0.87 -7.30 8.70
N ILE A 8 -0.30 -7.69 8.23
CA ILE A 8 -1.51 -6.89 8.05
C ILE A 8 -2.71 -7.73 8.55
N PRO A 9 -3.73 -7.15 9.21
CA PRO A 9 -4.87 -7.95 9.69
C PRO A 9 -5.75 -8.50 8.57
N CYS A 10 -5.75 -7.84 7.40
CA CYS A 10 -6.62 -8.19 6.27
C CYS A 10 -6.11 -9.44 5.53
N SER A 11 -7.04 -10.23 5.00
CA SER A 11 -6.79 -11.36 4.10
C SER A 11 -7.82 -11.37 2.98
N LEU A 12 -7.55 -12.11 1.90
CA LEU A 12 -8.56 -12.39 0.89
C LEU A 12 -9.54 -13.45 1.43
N LEU A 13 -10.76 -13.01 1.72
CA LEU A 13 -11.80 -13.88 2.27
C LEU A 13 -12.28 -14.91 1.23
N PRO A 14 -12.47 -16.20 1.61
CA PRO A 14 -12.98 -17.23 0.71
C PRO A 14 -14.31 -16.84 0.05
N GLU A 15 -15.20 -16.17 0.79
CA GLU A 15 -16.50 -15.73 0.30
C GLU A 15 -16.36 -14.62 -0.75
N THR A 16 -15.36 -13.74 -0.60
CA THR A 16 -15.07 -12.70 -1.60
C THR A 16 -14.58 -13.33 -2.89
N ARG A 17 -13.67 -14.31 -2.80
CA ARG A 17 -13.22 -15.09 -3.95
C ARG A 17 -14.38 -15.81 -4.64
N ALA A 18 -15.22 -16.51 -3.87
CA ALA A 18 -16.38 -17.21 -4.41
C ALA A 18 -17.37 -16.27 -5.12
N ARG A 19 -17.61 -15.06 -4.58
CA ARG A 19 -18.45 -14.04 -5.24
C ARG A 19 -17.83 -13.54 -6.55
N ILE A 20 -16.51 -13.32 -6.58
CA ILE A 20 -15.81 -12.93 -7.80
C ILE A 20 -15.90 -14.04 -8.84
N ASP A 21 -15.63 -15.29 -8.46
CA ASP A 21 -15.68 -16.43 -9.38
C ASP A 21 -17.10 -16.64 -9.94
N ALA A 22 -18.13 -16.56 -9.09
CA ALA A 22 -19.52 -16.63 -9.53
C ALA A 22 -19.89 -15.49 -10.49
N TYR A 23 -19.43 -14.27 -10.22
CA TYR A 23 -19.66 -13.13 -11.10
C TYR A 23 -18.93 -13.27 -12.44
N VAL A 24 -17.71 -13.82 -12.44
CA VAL A 24 -16.94 -14.11 -13.66
C VAL A 24 -17.70 -15.10 -14.55
N GLU A 25 -18.23 -16.19 -13.98
CA GLU A 25 -19.00 -17.17 -14.75
C GLU A 25 -20.32 -16.60 -15.28
N ALA A 26 -21.06 -15.85 -14.46
CA ALA A 26 -22.27 -15.16 -14.90
C ALA A 26 -21.97 -14.13 -16.01
N LEU A 27 -20.86 -13.39 -15.89
CA LEU A 27 -20.43 -12.42 -16.89
C LEU A 27 -20.07 -13.12 -18.21
N LYS A 28 -19.34 -14.24 -18.18
CA LYS A 28 -19.04 -15.03 -19.39
C LYS A 28 -20.30 -15.52 -20.09
N GLN A 29 -21.29 -15.99 -19.32
CA GLN A 29 -22.56 -16.47 -19.87
C GLN A 29 -23.39 -15.33 -20.48
N ALA A 30 -23.40 -14.16 -19.83
CA ALA A 30 -24.14 -12.99 -20.30
C ALA A 30 -23.42 -12.23 -21.42
N ALA A 31 -22.09 -12.32 -21.53
CA ALA A 31 -21.29 -11.51 -22.44
C ALA A 31 -21.78 -11.49 -23.91
N PRO A 32 -22.22 -12.61 -24.52
CA PRO A 32 -22.71 -12.61 -25.90
C PRO A 32 -24.02 -11.82 -26.12
N THR A 33 -24.72 -11.42 -25.06
CA THR A 33 -25.98 -10.65 -25.14
C THR A 33 -25.80 -9.17 -24.81
N ILE A 34 -24.57 -8.75 -24.46
CA ILE A 34 -24.28 -7.39 -24.01
C ILE A 34 -23.76 -6.56 -25.19
N GLY A 35 -24.47 -5.47 -25.49
CA GLY A 35 -24.11 -4.51 -26.54
C GLY A 35 -24.71 -4.83 -27.90
N THR A 36 -24.30 -4.08 -28.92
CA THR A 36 -24.83 -4.18 -30.30
C THR A 36 -23.74 -4.62 -31.28
N HIS A 37 -23.06 -5.72 -30.98
CA HIS A 37 -21.95 -6.24 -31.80
C HIS A 37 -22.42 -7.06 -33.02
N GLY A 38 -23.70 -7.47 -33.06
CA GLY A 38 -24.30 -8.16 -34.22
C GLY A 38 -23.77 -9.58 -34.47
N LEU A 39 -23.09 -10.18 -33.49
CA LEU A 39 -22.52 -11.53 -33.58
C LEU A 39 -23.49 -12.55 -32.99
N THR A 40 -23.57 -13.73 -33.59
CA THR A 40 -24.17 -14.90 -32.95
C THR A 40 -23.33 -15.34 -31.73
N PRO A 41 -23.89 -16.16 -30.81
CA PRO A 41 -23.13 -16.64 -29.65
C PRO A 41 -21.83 -17.36 -29.99
N GLN A 42 -21.82 -18.15 -31.09
CA GLN A 42 -20.61 -18.86 -31.53
C GLN A 42 -19.56 -17.90 -32.08
N GLU A 43 -19.96 -16.98 -32.97
CA GLU A 43 -19.05 -15.95 -33.51
C GLU A 43 -18.48 -15.06 -32.40
N PHE A 44 -19.29 -14.73 -31.38
CA PHE A 44 -18.82 -13.97 -30.22
C PHE A 44 -17.69 -14.70 -29.48
N GLN A 45 -17.85 -16.01 -29.21
CA GLN A 45 -16.83 -16.82 -28.54
C GLN A 45 -15.53 -16.88 -29.35
N ASP A 46 -15.64 -17.05 -30.67
CA ASP A 46 -14.48 -17.22 -31.56
C ASP A 46 -13.79 -15.88 -31.90
N SER A 47 -14.51 -14.75 -31.82
CA SER A 47 -13.99 -13.42 -32.21
C SER A 47 -12.88 -12.86 -31.31
N GLY A 48 -12.77 -13.34 -30.06
CA GLY A 48 -11.88 -12.74 -29.07
C GLY A 48 -12.28 -11.34 -28.58
N ILE A 49 -13.46 -10.83 -28.96
CA ILE A 49 -13.92 -9.48 -28.58
C ILE A 49 -14.07 -9.33 -27.06
N PHE A 50 -14.58 -10.37 -26.38
CA PHE A 50 -14.73 -10.37 -24.92
C PHE A 50 -13.39 -10.21 -24.21
N ARG A 51 -12.37 -10.97 -24.65
CA ARG A 51 -11.02 -10.87 -24.11
C ARG A 51 -10.45 -9.47 -24.31
N SER A 52 -10.59 -8.92 -25.50
CA SER A 52 -10.09 -7.57 -25.83
C SER A 52 -10.78 -6.50 -24.99
N ALA A 53 -12.09 -6.61 -24.78
CA ALA A 53 -12.86 -5.70 -23.93
C ALA A 53 -12.43 -5.78 -22.45
N VAL A 54 -12.26 -6.99 -21.90
CA VAL A 54 -11.78 -7.20 -20.52
C VAL A 54 -10.38 -6.59 -20.34
N GLU A 55 -9.49 -6.80 -21.30
CA GLU A 55 -8.14 -6.22 -21.28
C GLU A 55 -8.15 -4.69 -21.36
N GLN A 56 -9.01 -4.11 -22.21
CA GLN A 56 -9.18 -2.67 -22.31
C GLN A 56 -9.75 -2.05 -21.03
N ILE A 57 -10.75 -2.68 -20.41
CA ILE A 57 -11.32 -2.26 -19.11
C ILE A 57 -10.24 -2.35 -18.04
N ARG A 58 -9.47 -3.44 -17.99
CA ARG A 58 -8.35 -3.59 -17.06
C ARG A 58 -7.31 -2.48 -17.23
N GLY A 59 -6.92 -2.17 -18.46
CA GLY A 59 -6.00 -1.08 -18.77
C GLY A 59 -6.53 0.29 -18.32
N THR A 60 -7.81 0.54 -18.56
CA THR A 60 -8.49 1.80 -18.16
C THR A 60 -8.55 1.94 -16.64
N ASN A 61 -8.93 0.87 -15.93
CA ASN A 61 -8.99 0.87 -14.46
C ASN A 61 -7.59 1.02 -13.83
N ALA A 62 -6.59 0.35 -14.38
CA ALA A 62 -5.21 0.49 -13.91
C ALA A 62 -4.67 1.93 -14.10
N ALA A 63 -5.05 2.57 -15.21
CA ALA A 63 -4.67 3.95 -15.54
C ALA A 63 -5.54 5.03 -14.88
N SER A 64 -6.69 4.66 -14.29
CA SER A 64 -7.60 5.61 -13.67
C SER A 64 -6.97 6.24 -12.41
N MET A 65 -6.35 7.40 -12.60
CA MET A 65 -5.81 8.22 -11.52
C MET A 65 -6.87 9.12 -10.88
N ALA A 66 -8.04 9.29 -11.51
CA ALA A 66 -9.07 10.20 -11.02
C ALA A 66 -9.61 9.78 -9.64
N GLU A 67 -10.00 8.51 -9.50
CA GLU A 67 -10.55 8.00 -8.23
C GLU A 67 -9.49 7.94 -7.13
N LYS A 68 -8.27 7.52 -7.47
CA LYS A 68 -7.13 7.52 -6.54
C LYS A 68 -6.81 8.92 -6.02
N ARG A 69 -6.75 9.91 -6.93
CA ARG A 69 -6.54 11.31 -6.57
C ARG A 69 -7.67 11.88 -5.72
N ALA A 70 -8.93 11.56 -6.04
CA ALA A 70 -10.07 11.99 -5.24
C ALA A 70 -10.01 11.41 -3.82
N PHE A 71 -9.65 10.14 -3.67
CA PHE A 71 -9.45 9.52 -2.35
C PHE A 71 -8.34 10.21 -1.56
N MET A 72 -7.17 10.41 -2.16
CA MET A 72 -6.05 11.08 -1.52
C MET A 72 -6.39 12.50 -1.10
N ALA A 73 -7.02 13.27 -2.00
CA ALA A 73 -7.45 14.64 -1.73
C ALA A 73 -8.40 14.69 -0.54
N GLU A 74 -9.42 13.84 -0.51
CA GLU A 74 -10.39 13.81 0.59
C GLU A 74 -9.77 13.49 1.96
N VAL A 75 -8.78 12.58 1.98
CA VAL A 75 -8.04 12.23 3.20
C VAL A 75 -7.18 13.41 3.66
N LEU A 76 -6.40 14.00 2.76
CA LEU A 76 -5.51 15.11 3.10
C LEU A 76 -6.29 16.37 3.46
N ASP A 77 -7.40 16.66 2.78
CA ASP A 77 -8.32 17.75 3.13
C ASP A 77 -8.91 17.56 4.51
N HIS A 78 -9.24 16.32 4.90
CA HIS A 78 -9.70 16.04 6.26
C HIS A 78 -8.63 16.33 7.30
N LEU A 79 -7.39 15.89 7.07
CA LEU A 79 -6.28 16.20 7.97
C LEU A 79 -5.99 17.71 8.04
N GLN A 80 -6.14 18.42 6.93
CA GLN A 80 -5.92 19.87 6.88
C GLN A 80 -7.01 20.61 7.66
N ARG A 81 -8.30 20.26 7.45
CA ARG A 81 -9.43 20.86 8.17
C ARG A 81 -9.38 20.59 9.68
N THR A 82 -8.82 19.45 10.08
CA THR A 82 -8.60 19.09 11.49
C THR A 82 -7.29 19.65 12.06
N ASN A 83 -6.57 20.48 11.30
CA ASN A 83 -5.29 21.11 11.67
C ASN A 83 -4.17 20.10 12.01
N LEU A 84 -4.28 18.85 11.56
CA LEU A 84 -3.24 17.83 11.71
C LEU A 84 -2.12 17.98 10.67
N ILE A 85 -2.44 18.58 9.52
CA ILE A 85 -1.47 19.06 8.53
C ILE A 85 -1.74 20.54 8.24
N ARG A 86 -0.73 21.27 7.76
CA ARG A 86 -0.88 22.70 7.46
C ARG A 86 -1.45 22.93 6.06
N ASN A 87 -0.90 22.26 5.06
CA ASN A 87 -1.36 22.31 3.68
C ASN A 87 -0.84 21.09 2.90
N TRP A 88 -1.42 20.79 1.75
CA TRP A 88 -0.90 19.80 0.81
C TRP A 88 -1.02 20.27 -0.64
N ALA A 89 -0.22 19.67 -1.52
CA ALA A 89 -0.25 19.92 -2.95
C ALA A 89 -0.06 18.61 -3.72
N TYR A 90 -0.74 18.49 -4.86
CA TYR A 90 -0.50 17.43 -5.84
C TYR A 90 0.62 17.89 -6.78
N ALA A 91 1.73 17.15 -6.82
CA ALA A 91 2.93 17.50 -7.59
C ALA A 91 2.81 17.09 -9.08
N GLY A 92 1.89 16.19 -9.42
CA GLY A 92 1.61 15.80 -10.80
C GLY A 92 2.58 14.74 -11.36
N ALA A 93 2.24 14.21 -12.53
CA ALA A 93 2.98 13.10 -13.18
C ALA A 93 4.39 13.48 -13.71
N GLY A 94 4.79 14.75 -13.61
CA GLY A 94 6.11 15.23 -14.04
C GLY A 94 7.18 15.20 -12.95
N GLU A 95 6.77 15.22 -11.69
CA GLU A 95 7.64 15.11 -10.53
C GLU A 95 7.81 13.64 -10.13
N ARG A 96 8.95 13.25 -9.53
CA ARG A 96 9.21 11.86 -9.09
C ARG A 96 8.40 11.43 -7.85
N HIS A 97 7.38 12.21 -7.48
CA HIS A 97 6.49 12.01 -6.35
C HIS A 97 5.09 12.54 -6.64
N ASP A 98 4.06 12.02 -5.97
CA ASP A 98 2.68 12.41 -6.23
C ASP A 98 2.19 13.58 -5.37
N TYR A 99 2.55 13.63 -4.08
CA TYR A 99 2.05 14.66 -3.15
C TYR A 99 3.15 15.23 -2.26
N GLU A 100 3.04 16.52 -1.99
CA GLU A 100 3.80 17.25 -0.97
C GLU A 100 2.85 17.68 0.14
N VAL A 101 3.20 17.36 1.39
CA VAL A 101 2.43 17.74 2.58
C VAL A 101 3.31 18.59 3.49
N LYS A 102 2.83 19.79 3.83
CA LYS A 102 3.48 20.69 4.78
C LYS A 102 2.92 20.43 6.17
N MET A 103 3.79 20.04 7.08
CA MET A 103 3.42 19.75 8.46
C MET A 103 3.36 21.04 9.30
N PRO A 104 2.62 21.07 10.43
CA PRO A 104 2.54 22.24 11.30
C PRO A 104 3.91 22.72 11.81
N THR A 105 4.87 21.79 11.96
CA THR A 105 6.25 22.08 12.38
C THR A 105 7.12 22.72 11.30
N GLY A 106 6.63 22.84 10.07
CA GLY A 106 7.39 23.31 8.91
C GLY A 106 8.10 22.21 8.11
N ARG A 107 8.10 20.96 8.60
CA ARG A 107 8.62 19.79 7.86
C ARG A 107 7.81 19.51 6.60
N ILE A 108 8.47 18.94 5.60
CA ILE A 108 7.89 18.52 4.32
C ILE A 108 7.84 17.00 4.25
N SER A 109 6.62 16.46 4.18
CA SER A 109 6.37 15.03 3.97
C SER A 109 5.98 14.79 2.52
N ILE A 110 6.77 13.98 1.83
CA ILE A 110 6.52 13.57 0.45
C ILE A 110 5.84 12.21 0.45
N ILE A 111 4.78 12.08 -0.35
CA ILE A 111 4.05 10.83 -0.56
C ILE A 111 4.16 10.41 -2.02
N GLU A 112 4.60 9.18 -2.22
CA GLU A 112 4.59 8.49 -3.51
C GLU A 112 3.54 7.38 -3.46
N THR A 113 2.56 7.41 -4.37
CA THR A 113 1.51 6.39 -4.40
C THR A 113 1.94 5.19 -5.24
N LYS A 114 1.57 4.00 -4.77
CA LYS A 114 1.81 2.73 -5.46
C LYS A 114 0.52 1.93 -5.51
N GLY A 115 0.46 0.96 -6.42
CA GLY A 115 -0.66 0.02 -6.50
C GLY A 115 -0.63 -1.02 -5.39
N CYS A 116 -0.98 -2.24 -5.75
CA CYS A 116 -1.11 -3.39 -4.86
C CYS A 116 0.20 -3.93 -4.24
N LEU A 117 1.33 -3.22 -4.37
CA LEU A 117 2.64 -3.63 -3.83
C LEU A 117 3.16 -5.01 -4.27
N ASP A 118 2.55 -5.60 -5.29
CA ASP A 118 2.84 -6.92 -5.84
C ASP A 118 3.70 -6.83 -7.11
N GLY A 119 3.65 -5.70 -7.82
CA GLY A 119 4.37 -5.45 -9.07
C GLY A 119 5.73 -4.74 -8.93
N ASN A 120 6.47 -4.72 -10.05
CA ASN A 120 7.78 -4.07 -10.17
C ASN A 120 7.72 -2.54 -10.05
N ASN A 121 6.56 -1.93 -10.22
CA ASN A 121 6.35 -0.50 -9.96
C ASN A 121 6.72 -0.11 -8.51
N THR A 122 6.62 -1.05 -7.57
CA THR A 122 7.01 -0.87 -6.16
C THR A 122 8.52 -0.76 -5.98
N ASN A 123 9.32 -1.25 -6.95
CA ASN A 123 10.78 -1.14 -6.90
C ASN A 123 11.29 0.24 -7.33
N ILE A 124 10.43 1.04 -7.97
CA ILE A 124 10.80 2.33 -8.56
C ILE A 124 10.23 3.42 -7.68
N PHE A 125 11.09 4.06 -6.91
CA PHE A 125 10.79 5.27 -6.13
C PHE A 125 12.04 6.11 -6.05
N GLU A 126 11.85 7.39 -5.72
CA GLU A 126 12.94 8.32 -5.49
C GLU A 126 12.58 9.32 -4.41
N ARG A 127 13.40 9.38 -3.35
CA ARG A 127 13.25 10.38 -2.30
C ARG A 127 13.69 11.75 -2.83
N PRO A 128 12.80 12.77 -2.87
CA PRO A 128 13.22 14.12 -3.24
C PRO A 128 14.17 14.73 -2.21
N PRO A 129 15.13 15.58 -2.60
CA PRO A 129 16.09 16.19 -1.68
C PRO A 129 15.45 17.03 -0.57
N GLN A 130 14.31 17.67 -0.85
CA GLN A 130 13.56 18.49 0.10
C GLN A 130 12.71 17.69 1.11
N ALA A 131 12.66 16.36 0.99
CA ALA A 131 11.79 15.52 1.80
C ALA A 131 12.37 15.28 3.20
N ASP A 132 11.74 15.87 4.23
CA ASP A 132 11.99 15.50 5.63
C ASP A 132 11.43 14.11 5.95
N GLU A 133 10.30 13.76 5.32
CA GLU A 133 9.66 12.44 5.40
C GLU A 133 9.36 11.94 3.98
N PHE A 134 9.61 10.66 3.71
CA PHE A 134 9.29 10.03 2.43
C PHE A 134 8.48 8.76 2.65
N ILE A 135 7.22 8.80 2.22
CA ILE A 135 6.21 7.77 2.47
C ILE A 135 5.78 7.11 1.17
N ILE A 136 5.73 5.78 1.18
CA ILE A 136 5.07 5.03 0.11
C ILE A 136 3.62 4.74 0.55
N TRP A 137 2.65 5.08 -0.28
CA TRP A 137 1.24 4.81 0.01
C TRP A 137 0.63 3.86 -1.01
N SER A 138 0.24 2.67 -0.55
CA SER A 138 -0.39 1.63 -1.37
C SER A 138 -1.89 1.86 -1.53
N LEU A 139 -2.32 2.02 -2.77
CA LEU A 139 -3.70 2.16 -3.24
C LEU A 139 -4.07 0.94 -4.10
N CYS A 140 -4.66 -0.10 -3.51
CA CYS A 140 -4.93 -1.37 -4.17
C CYS A 140 -6.42 -1.60 -4.45
N GLN A 141 -6.90 -1.01 -5.55
CA GLN A 141 -8.29 -1.07 -6.00
C GLN A 141 -8.79 -2.45 -6.48
N ASN A 142 -8.02 -3.52 -6.31
CA ASN A 142 -8.40 -4.87 -6.72
C ASN A 142 -8.92 -5.69 -5.52
N PRO A 143 -10.23 -5.90 -5.35
CA PRO A 143 -10.76 -6.74 -4.27
C PRO A 143 -10.27 -8.19 -4.32
N GLY A 144 -9.90 -8.69 -5.50
CA GLY A 144 -9.39 -10.05 -5.69
C GLY A 144 -7.91 -10.24 -5.34
N SER A 145 -7.18 -9.17 -5.02
CA SER A 145 -5.78 -9.28 -4.57
C SER A 145 -5.72 -9.72 -3.10
N ASP A 146 -4.73 -10.53 -2.72
CA ASP A 146 -4.49 -10.88 -1.32
C ASP A 146 -3.67 -9.79 -0.60
N PRO A 147 -4.28 -9.03 0.34
CA PRO A 147 -3.57 -7.96 1.04
C PRO A 147 -2.39 -8.46 1.87
N ALA A 148 -2.47 -9.68 2.42
CA ALA A 148 -1.40 -10.24 3.25
C ALA A 148 -0.18 -10.61 2.41
N HIS A 149 -0.41 -11.27 1.28
CA HIS A 149 0.63 -11.54 0.29
C HIS A 149 1.28 -10.25 -0.20
N ASN A 150 0.45 -9.26 -0.54
CA ASN A 150 0.87 -8.00 -1.13
C ASN A 150 1.67 -7.13 -0.15
N ALA A 151 1.25 -7.02 1.10
CA ALA A 151 2.00 -6.33 2.14
C ALA A 151 3.40 -6.96 2.32
N TRP A 152 3.47 -8.30 2.37
CA TRP A 152 4.75 -9.01 2.52
C TRP A 152 5.65 -8.81 1.30
N SER A 153 5.11 -9.03 0.10
CA SER A 153 5.83 -8.84 -1.16
C SER A 153 6.35 -7.41 -1.29
N GLY A 154 5.51 -6.42 -1.02
CA GLY A 154 5.86 -5.01 -1.05
C GLY A 154 6.97 -4.63 -0.09
N ILE A 155 6.77 -4.91 1.20
CA ILE A 155 7.67 -4.43 2.24
C ILE A 155 8.96 -5.26 2.29
N HIS A 156 8.82 -6.58 2.43
CA HIS A 156 9.98 -7.45 2.56
C HIS A 156 10.65 -7.65 1.20
N THR A 157 9.96 -8.18 0.19
CA THR A 157 10.63 -8.60 -1.05
C THR A 157 11.20 -7.42 -1.84
N ARG A 158 10.48 -6.29 -1.85
CA ARG A 158 10.78 -5.14 -2.72
C ARG A 158 11.41 -3.97 -1.97
N LEU A 159 10.62 -3.24 -1.19
CA LEU A 159 11.07 -1.99 -0.55
C LEU A 159 12.34 -2.19 0.29
N SER A 160 12.39 -3.21 1.14
CA SER A 160 13.59 -3.44 1.97
C SER A 160 14.83 -3.80 1.17
N ALA A 161 14.69 -4.42 -0.01
CA ALA A 161 15.81 -4.67 -0.92
C ALA A 161 16.28 -3.37 -1.58
N GLU A 162 15.34 -2.58 -2.11
CA GLU A 162 15.64 -1.33 -2.82
C GLU A 162 16.20 -0.25 -1.90
N ILE A 163 15.76 -0.17 -0.63
CA ILE A 163 16.31 0.76 0.37
C ILE A 163 17.83 0.57 0.53
N ILE A 164 18.28 -0.69 0.65
CA ILE A 164 19.70 -1.02 0.76
C ILE A 164 20.40 -0.84 -0.58
N HIS A 165 19.79 -1.36 -1.66
CA HIS A 165 20.41 -1.40 -2.97
C HIS A 165 20.63 0.00 -3.56
N ARG A 166 19.60 0.85 -3.54
CA ARG A 166 19.63 2.21 -4.07
C ARG A 166 20.14 3.23 -3.08
N ARG A 167 20.37 2.82 -1.82
CA ARG A 167 20.70 3.72 -0.71
C ARG A 167 19.70 4.87 -0.58
N GLN A 168 18.43 4.53 -0.61
CA GLN A 168 17.34 5.50 -0.47
C GLN A 168 16.50 5.18 0.76
N ARG A 169 16.26 6.20 1.59
CA ARG A 169 15.46 6.05 2.81
C ARG A 169 13.98 6.23 2.51
N VAL A 170 13.19 5.23 2.87
CA VAL A 170 11.73 5.31 3.04
C VAL A 170 11.45 5.36 4.53
N ASP A 171 10.70 6.36 4.99
CA ASP A 171 10.43 6.55 6.43
C ASP A 171 9.21 5.75 6.89
N GLY A 172 8.29 5.43 5.98
CA GLY A 172 7.24 4.49 6.25
C GLY A 172 6.37 4.14 5.06
N VAL A 173 5.44 3.22 5.29
CA VAL A 173 4.47 2.73 4.32
C VAL A 173 3.07 2.86 4.90
N VAL A 174 2.14 3.30 4.06
CA VAL A 174 0.70 3.27 4.35
C VAL A 174 0.06 2.23 3.42
N ILE A 175 -0.68 1.27 3.97
CA ILE A 175 -1.53 0.36 3.18
C ILE A 175 -2.98 0.69 3.50
N TRP A 176 -3.61 1.46 2.62
CA TRP A 176 -4.95 1.98 2.85
C TRP A 176 -5.53 2.60 1.58
N ASP A 177 -6.73 2.17 1.20
CA ASP A 177 -7.40 2.63 0.00
C ASP A 177 -8.92 2.73 0.17
N MET A 178 -9.60 3.16 -0.90
CA MET A 178 -11.05 3.34 -0.96
C MET A 178 -11.86 2.03 -0.90
N VAL A 179 -11.25 0.86 -1.11
CA VAL A 179 -11.96 -0.43 -1.01
C VAL A 179 -11.86 -1.04 0.37
N CYS A 180 -10.91 -0.60 1.21
CA CYS A 180 -10.82 -1.02 2.61
C CYS A 180 -12.15 -0.75 3.35
N GLY A 181 -12.66 -1.76 4.05
CA GLY A 181 -13.90 -1.66 4.83
C GLY A 181 -15.19 -1.83 4.01
N THR A 182 -15.09 -1.92 2.69
CA THR A 182 -16.25 -2.21 1.82
C THR A 182 -16.59 -3.70 1.81
N ALA A 183 -17.70 -4.06 1.16
CA ALA A 183 -18.07 -5.46 0.95
C ALA A 183 -17.03 -6.26 0.14
N GLY A 184 -16.23 -5.60 -0.71
CA GLY A 184 -15.16 -6.23 -1.48
C GLY A 184 -13.87 -6.44 -0.67
N ARG A 185 -13.68 -5.70 0.42
CA ARG A 185 -12.56 -5.90 1.35
C ARG A 185 -12.98 -5.56 2.78
N PRO A 186 -13.79 -6.41 3.43
CA PRO A 186 -14.21 -6.20 4.81
C PRO A 186 -12.97 -6.08 5.69
N CYS A 187 -12.91 -5.03 6.51
CA CYS A 187 -11.74 -4.81 7.35
C CYS A 187 -11.95 -5.41 8.74
N PRO A 188 -11.07 -6.30 9.23
CA PRO A 188 -11.17 -6.85 10.58
C PRO A 188 -11.20 -5.78 11.69
N LYS A 189 -10.61 -4.60 11.44
CA LYS A 189 -10.64 -3.47 12.37
C LYS A 189 -12.06 -2.99 12.67
N LEU A 190 -12.95 -3.00 11.67
CA LEU A 190 -14.34 -2.57 11.82
C LEU A 190 -15.24 -3.69 12.35
N VAL A 191 -14.86 -4.95 12.14
CA VAL A 191 -15.52 -6.11 12.74
C VAL A 191 -15.28 -6.13 14.25
N ALA A 192 -14.05 -5.85 14.66
CA ALA A 192 -13.68 -5.78 16.08
C ALA A 192 -14.31 -4.56 16.76
N GLU A 193 -14.31 -3.40 16.09
CA GLU A 193 -14.83 -2.16 16.67
C GLU A 193 -15.34 -1.21 15.57
N SER A 194 -16.65 -1.20 15.37
CA SER A 194 -17.30 -0.41 14.31
C SER A 194 -17.23 1.10 14.53
N THR A 195 -17.07 1.55 15.78
CA THR A 195 -16.93 2.96 16.18
C THR A 195 -15.63 3.60 15.72
N ARG A 196 -14.66 2.82 15.23
CA ARG A 196 -13.37 3.33 14.73
C ARG A 196 -13.48 4.03 13.38
N ALA A 197 -14.61 3.90 12.68
CA ALA A 197 -14.81 4.57 11.41
C ALA A 197 -14.93 6.10 11.59
N THR A 198 -14.20 6.85 10.77
CA THR A 198 -14.21 8.31 10.72
C THR A 198 -15.00 8.76 9.50
N ARG A 199 -16.05 9.54 9.74
CA ARG A 199 -16.83 10.13 8.65
C ARG A 199 -16.15 11.41 8.17
N ILE A 200 -15.88 11.48 6.87
CA ILE A 200 -15.30 12.66 6.23
C ILE A 200 -16.32 13.37 5.35
N GLU A 201 -16.04 14.62 5.00
CA GLU A 201 -16.97 15.54 4.32
C GLU A 201 -17.43 15.04 2.95
N GLY A 202 -16.59 14.28 2.23
CA GLY A 202 -16.95 13.60 0.98
C GLY A 202 -17.95 12.44 1.12
N GLY A 203 -18.56 12.27 2.30
CA GLY A 203 -19.57 11.24 2.57
C GLY A 203 -18.98 9.86 2.84
N ARG A 204 -17.68 9.67 2.64
CA ARG A 204 -16.99 8.42 2.95
C ARG A 204 -16.84 8.22 4.46
N SER A 205 -16.95 6.96 4.86
CA SER A 205 -16.66 6.49 6.22
C SER A 205 -15.37 5.67 6.16
N LEU A 206 -14.28 6.29 6.57
CA LEU A 206 -12.94 5.74 6.42
C LEU A 206 -12.44 5.13 7.73
N LEU A 207 -11.80 3.98 7.65
CA LEU A 207 -11.25 3.27 8.81
C LEU A 207 -9.77 3.64 9.06
N PRO A 208 -9.23 3.34 10.24
CA PRO A 208 -7.83 3.60 10.56
C PRO A 208 -6.87 2.90 9.58
N PRO A 209 -5.87 3.60 9.01
CA PRO A 209 -4.93 3.02 8.06
C PRO A 209 -4.04 1.93 8.69
N CYS A 210 -3.49 1.03 7.87
CA CYS A 210 -2.39 0.15 8.31
C CYS A 210 -1.06 0.87 8.08
N LEU A 211 -0.32 1.16 9.15
CA LEU A 211 0.87 2.00 9.13
C LEU A 211 2.12 1.18 9.43
N TYR A 212 3.19 1.46 8.70
CA TYR A 212 4.47 0.77 8.85
C TYR A 212 5.60 1.80 9.03
N CYS A 213 6.26 1.79 10.17
CA CYS A 213 7.40 2.65 10.47
C CYS A 213 8.71 1.95 10.09
N PHE A 214 9.50 2.56 9.21
CA PHE A 214 10.75 1.98 8.70
C PHE A 214 11.97 2.50 9.49
N PRO A 215 13.19 1.99 9.21
CA PRO A 215 14.40 2.43 9.89
C PRO A 215 14.74 3.91 9.65
N ARG A 216 15.27 4.56 10.69
CA ARG A 216 15.65 6.00 10.68
C ARG A 216 16.82 6.30 9.74
N THR A 217 17.64 5.29 9.48
CA THR A 217 18.79 5.34 8.57
C THR A 217 18.81 4.09 7.71
N ILE A 218 19.46 4.17 6.55
CA ILE A 218 19.63 3.01 5.66
C ILE A 218 20.50 1.96 6.40
N PRO A 219 20.09 0.69 6.47
CA PRO A 219 20.92 -0.37 7.03
C PRO A 219 22.26 -0.47 6.30
N ASP A 220 23.35 -0.39 7.06
CA ASP A 220 24.71 -0.54 6.54
C ASP A 220 25.38 -1.72 7.26
N PRO A 221 25.76 -2.79 6.54
CA PRO A 221 26.21 -4.02 7.17
C PRO A 221 27.54 -3.91 7.94
N ARG A 222 28.25 -2.78 7.85
CA ARG A 222 29.55 -2.58 8.51
C ARG A 222 29.46 -1.65 9.71
N SER A 223 28.62 -0.62 9.62
CA SER A 223 28.59 0.49 10.59
C SER A 223 27.29 0.57 11.38
N ASN A 224 26.16 0.23 10.77
CA ASN A 224 24.85 0.26 11.41
C ASN A 224 23.95 -0.82 10.79
N PRO A 225 24.20 -2.10 11.10
CA PRO A 225 23.53 -3.22 10.44
C PRO A 225 22.06 -3.33 10.85
N THR A 226 21.69 -2.82 12.02
CA THR A 226 20.34 -2.90 12.60
C THR A 226 19.86 -1.51 13.06
N PRO A 227 19.63 -0.58 12.13
CA PRO A 227 19.14 0.75 12.48
C PRO A 227 17.79 0.68 13.20
N ALA A 228 17.61 1.51 14.22
CA ALA A 228 16.34 1.63 14.92
C ALA A 228 15.24 2.14 13.97
N CYS A 229 14.01 1.65 14.15
CA CYS A 229 12.82 2.16 13.50
C CYS A 229 12.46 3.56 13.99
N TRP A 230 11.76 4.31 13.14
CA TRP A 230 11.07 5.51 13.59
C TRP A 230 10.01 5.17 14.64
N GLN A 231 9.89 6.02 15.67
CA GLN A 231 8.67 6.03 16.48
C GLN A 231 7.56 6.72 15.66
N LEU A 232 6.31 6.29 15.83
CA LEU A 232 5.18 6.86 15.08
C LEU A 232 5.12 8.39 15.20
N ALA A 233 5.30 8.91 16.41
CA ALA A 233 5.25 10.35 16.69
C ALA A 233 6.32 11.17 15.95
N ASP A 234 7.42 10.54 15.53
CA ASP A 234 8.51 11.21 14.81
C ASP A 234 8.27 11.32 13.30
N VAL A 235 7.33 10.53 12.75
CA VAL A 235 6.90 10.60 11.34
C VAL A 235 5.54 11.27 11.31
N GLN A 236 5.54 12.59 11.21
CA GLN A 236 4.38 13.43 11.49
C GLN A 236 3.21 13.13 10.57
N ILE A 237 3.43 12.79 9.29
CA ILE A 237 2.31 12.42 8.41
C ILE A 237 1.67 11.09 8.81
N LEU A 238 2.45 10.09 9.25
CA LEU A 238 1.90 8.82 9.74
C LEU A 238 1.16 9.05 11.06
N HIS A 239 1.69 9.89 11.94
CA HIS A 239 1.03 10.26 13.18
C HIS A 239 -0.28 11.04 12.91
N ALA A 240 -0.29 11.96 11.95
CA ALA A 240 -1.49 12.69 11.54
C ALA A 240 -2.57 11.74 11.02
N LEU A 241 -2.20 10.77 10.16
CA LEU A 241 -3.10 9.72 9.69
C LEU A 241 -3.63 8.85 10.82
N TRP A 242 -2.78 8.48 11.77
CA TRP A 242 -3.17 7.70 12.93
C TRP A 242 -4.17 8.45 13.80
N THR A 243 -3.88 9.71 14.14
CA THR A 243 -4.74 10.56 14.97
C THR A 243 -6.05 10.91 14.27
N GLY A 244 -6.00 11.31 13.01
CA GLY A 244 -7.16 11.78 12.26
C GLY A 244 -8.17 10.69 11.92
N PHE A 245 -7.77 9.41 11.98
CA PHE A 245 -8.63 8.29 11.61
C PHE A 245 -8.79 7.25 12.74
N ASN A 246 -8.72 7.68 14.01
CA ASN A 246 -8.95 6.84 15.20
C ASN A 246 -8.06 5.57 15.25
N GLY A 247 -6.79 5.74 14.88
CA GLY A 247 -5.75 4.73 14.99
C GLY A 247 -5.47 4.34 16.43
N ASN A 248 -5.02 3.11 16.63
CA ASN A 248 -4.49 2.62 17.91
C ASN A 248 -3.14 1.94 17.70
N ALA A 249 -2.50 1.51 18.77
CA ALA A 249 -1.15 0.92 18.70
C ALA A 249 -1.10 -0.40 17.90
N ALA A 250 -2.22 -1.09 17.70
CA ALA A 250 -2.27 -2.33 16.92
C ALA A 250 -2.26 -2.08 15.39
N ASP A 251 -2.54 -0.85 14.93
CA ASP A 251 -2.50 -0.49 13.51
C ASP A 251 -1.11 -0.17 12.99
N VAL A 252 -0.13 -0.06 13.90
CA VAL A 252 1.23 0.37 13.60
C VAL A 252 2.15 -0.84 13.70
N VAL A 253 2.99 -1.00 12.68
CA VAL A 253 3.99 -2.06 12.60
C VAL A 253 5.36 -1.42 12.42
N GLU A 254 6.31 -1.77 13.26
CA GLU A 254 7.71 -1.40 13.06
C GLU A 254 8.36 -2.41 12.13
N VAL A 255 9.06 -1.92 11.11
CA VAL A 255 9.73 -2.73 10.09
C VAL A 255 11.24 -2.62 10.29
N GLY A 256 11.81 -3.51 11.09
CA GLY A 256 13.25 -3.64 11.25
C GLY A 256 13.87 -4.24 9.98
N ILE A 257 14.91 -3.61 9.46
CA ILE A 257 15.71 -4.17 8.36
C ILE A 257 17.13 -4.33 8.88
N GLU A 258 17.59 -5.57 8.88
CA GLU A 258 18.92 -5.96 9.28
C GLU A 258 19.75 -6.31 8.05
N ALA A 259 20.98 -5.81 7.97
CA ALA A 259 21.91 -6.08 6.88
C ALA A 259 23.19 -6.75 7.40
N ARG A 260 23.75 -7.69 6.63
CA ARG A 260 25.05 -8.29 6.90
C ARG A 260 25.84 -8.52 5.61
N ILE A 261 27.14 -8.71 5.74
CA ILE A 261 27.98 -9.27 4.69
C ILE A 261 28.05 -10.78 4.89
N ASP A 262 27.78 -11.55 3.83
CA ASP A 262 27.97 -13.00 3.79
C ASP A 262 28.81 -13.34 2.55
N GLY A 263 30.10 -13.62 2.77
CA GLY A 263 31.09 -13.72 1.69
C GLY A 263 31.25 -12.40 0.93
N VAL A 264 30.88 -12.40 -0.35
CA VAL A 264 30.90 -11.20 -1.23
C VAL A 264 29.54 -10.50 -1.33
N ASP A 265 28.50 -11.13 -0.79
CA ASP A 265 27.13 -10.67 -0.93
C ASP A 265 26.69 -9.83 0.28
N VAL A 266 25.83 -8.85 0.02
CA VAL A 266 25.04 -8.19 1.06
C VAL A 266 23.73 -8.97 1.20
N GLN A 267 23.45 -9.43 2.41
CA GLN A 267 22.18 -10.06 2.76
C GLN A 267 21.37 -9.17 3.67
N ARG A 268 20.05 -9.34 3.62
CA ARG A 268 19.11 -8.66 4.51
C ARG A 268 18.15 -9.63 5.18
N ARG A 269 17.66 -9.23 6.36
CA ARG A 269 16.54 -9.85 7.07
C ARG A 269 15.56 -8.76 7.46
N THR A 270 14.27 -9.00 7.26
CA THR A 270 13.20 -8.06 7.63
C THR A 270 12.44 -8.62 8.82
N ARG A 271 12.29 -7.82 9.86
CA ARG A 271 11.60 -8.16 11.11
C ARG A 271 10.43 -7.20 11.30
N PHE A 272 9.30 -7.72 11.72
CA PHE A 272 8.07 -6.95 11.90
C PHE A 272 7.67 -7.02 13.36
N PHE A 273 7.48 -5.86 13.98
CA PHE A 273 7.06 -5.75 15.37
C PHE A 273 5.75 -4.99 15.47
N ARG A 274 4.88 -5.43 16.37
CA ARG A 274 3.66 -4.72 16.74
C ARG A 274 3.62 -4.64 18.25
N GLN A 275 3.54 -3.41 18.78
CA GLN A 275 3.55 -3.17 20.22
C GLN A 275 4.76 -3.86 20.92
N GLY A 276 5.95 -3.74 20.32
CA GLY A 276 7.19 -4.35 20.83
C GLY A 276 7.31 -5.88 20.66
N THR A 277 6.26 -6.56 20.17
CA THR A 277 6.27 -8.02 19.95
C THR A 277 6.60 -8.34 18.50
N GLU A 278 7.58 -9.22 18.25
CA GLU A 278 7.87 -9.70 16.89
C GLU A 278 6.71 -10.56 16.38
N ILE A 279 6.05 -10.11 15.31
CA ILE A 279 4.93 -10.83 14.67
C ILE A 279 5.41 -11.64 13.47
N SER A 280 6.50 -11.23 12.82
CA SER A 280 7.01 -11.94 11.65
C SER A 280 8.46 -11.62 11.39
N THR A 281 9.16 -12.56 10.78
CA THR A 281 10.55 -12.41 10.39
C THR A 281 10.80 -13.16 9.09
N SER A 282 11.64 -12.58 8.24
CA SER A 282 12.10 -13.26 7.04
C SER A 282 13.36 -14.08 7.32
N GLU A 283 13.64 -15.02 6.42
CA GLU A 283 14.99 -15.56 6.32
C GLU A 283 15.95 -14.51 5.79
N TRP A 284 17.25 -14.77 5.92
CA TRP A 284 18.28 -13.99 5.25
C TRP A 284 18.16 -14.14 3.74
N THR A 285 18.12 -13.02 3.03
CA THR A 285 17.97 -12.98 1.58
C THR A 285 19.04 -12.08 0.98
N THR A 286 19.74 -12.55 -0.07
CA THR A 286 20.72 -11.74 -0.80
C THR A 286 20.04 -10.55 -1.47
N VAL A 287 20.60 -9.36 -1.29
CA VAL A 287 20.20 -8.14 -1.99
C VAL A 287 20.80 -8.21 -3.39
N ARG A 288 20.03 -8.74 -4.35
CA ARG A 288 20.43 -8.81 -5.76
C ARG A 288 20.15 -7.48 -6.46
N ARG A 289 20.99 -7.11 -7.43
CA ARG A 289 20.67 -6.03 -8.39
C ARG A 289 19.34 -6.38 -9.07
N ALA A 290 18.36 -5.50 -9.02
CA ALA A 290 17.28 -5.53 -9.98
C ALA A 290 17.90 -5.15 -11.33
N HIS A 291 17.93 -6.09 -12.28
CA HIS A 291 18.22 -5.80 -13.68
C HIS A 291 17.01 -5.10 -14.32
#